data_AF-A9DKE6-F1
#
_entry.id   AF-A9DKE6-F1
#
_cell.length_a   1.000
_cell.length_b   1.000
_cell.length_c   1.000
_cell.angle_alpha   90.00
_cell.angle_beta   90.00
_cell.angle_gamma   90.00
#
_symmetry.space_group_name_H-M   'P 1'
#
loop_
_entity.id
_entity.type
_entity.pdbx_description
1 polymer ?
#
loop_
_entity_poly.entity_id
_entity_poly.type
_entity_poly.pdbx_seq_one_letter_code
_entity_poly.pdbx_strand_id
1 'polypeptide(L)'
;MPDFALCFKELKRKGMTKRLLWEEYHTQYQACAYGYTQFCKYYTRWFKKQKRSMRQQHTAGDKLFIDYCGPTVPIVNPDTGEVRTAQIFVATLGASNYTYVEASRSQRLESWLQAHVNAFEFFGGVPHLLVPDNLRSAVTKPCRYEPILNDSYRKLANHYCTAVMPARPYKPKDKAKAENAVLIVDR
;
A
#
# COMPACT_ATOMS: atom_id res chain seq x y z
N MET A 1 35.62 11.51 -5.37
CA MET A 1 34.41 10.69 -5.61
C MET A 1 33.40 11.56 -6.36
N PRO A 2 32.77 11.07 -7.45
CA PRO A 2 31.92 11.92 -8.29
C PRO A 2 30.72 12.48 -7.54
N ASP A 3 30.26 13.69 -7.92
CA ASP A 3 28.99 14.23 -7.46
C ASP A 3 27.82 13.53 -8.16
N PHE A 4 27.36 12.43 -7.55
CA PHE A 4 26.24 11.66 -8.09
C PHE A 4 24.90 12.40 -8.04
N ALA A 5 24.76 13.45 -7.21
CA ALA A 5 23.54 14.27 -7.19
C ALA A 5 23.45 15.14 -8.44
N LEU A 6 24.57 15.75 -8.84
CA LEU A 6 24.67 16.47 -10.12
C LEU A 6 24.48 15.51 -11.30
N CYS A 7 25.20 14.37 -11.34
CA CYS A 7 25.01 13.38 -12.39
C CYS A 7 23.55 12.92 -12.53
N PHE A 8 22.82 12.81 -11.41
CA PHE A 8 21.41 12.46 -11.43
C PHE A 8 20.52 13.55 -12.07
N LYS A 9 20.83 14.83 -11.85
CA LYS A 9 20.12 15.94 -12.50
C LYS A 9 20.41 15.97 -14.01
N GLU A 10 21.68 15.82 -14.39
CA GLU A 10 22.11 15.82 -15.79
C GLU A 10 21.50 14.67 -16.59
N LEU A 11 21.40 13.46 -16.01
CA LEU A 11 20.76 12.31 -16.65
C LEU A 11 19.28 12.51 -17.02
N LYS A 12 18.62 13.56 -16.51
CA LYS A 12 17.24 13.90 -16.91
C LYS A 12 17.18 14.71 -18.22
N ARG A 13 18.30 15.29 -18.65
CA ARG A 13 18.37 16.07 -19.89
C ARG A 13 18.39 15.12 -21.09
N LYS A 14 17.73 15.53 -22.17
CA LYS A 14 17.67 14.74 -23.40
C LYS A 14 19.08 14.54 -23.96
N GLY A 15 19.43 13.28 -24.29
CA GLY A 15 20.74 12.92 -24.84
C GLY A 15 21.84 12.62 -23.81
N MET A 16 21.61 12.86 -22.52
CA MET A 16 22.59 12.54 -21.48
C MET A 16 22.63 11.05 -21.17
N THR A 17 23.84 10.47 -21.10
CA THR A 17 24.05 9.07 -20.75
C THR A 17 25.06 8.93 -19.61
N LYS A 18 25.02 7.81 -18.89
CA LYS A 18 26.02 7.51 -17.83
C LYS A 18 27.44 7.47 -18.37
N ARG A 19 27.60 7.08 -19.64
CA ARG A 19 28.89 7.02 -20.33
C ARG A 19 29.43 8.42 -20.57
N LEU A 20 28.62 9.32 -21.10
CA LEU A 20 29.01 10.71 -21.31
C LEU A 20 29.42 11.41 -19.99
N LEU A 21 28.63 11.23 -18.93
CA LEU A 21 28.97 11.77 -17.61
C LEU A 21 30.24 11.16 -17.00
N TRP A 22 30.52 9.89 -17.31
CA TRP A 22 31.78 9.27 -16.91
C TRP A 22 32.96 9.80 -17.73
N GLU A 23 32.79 10.04 -19.03
CA GLU A 23 33.83 10.63 -19.89
C GLU A 23 34.19 12.04 -19.41
N GLU A 24 33.19 12.86 -19.05
CA GLU A 24 33.37 14.18 -18.43
C GLU A 24 34.12 14.09 -17.09
N TYR A 25 33.68 13.19 -16.20
CA TYR A 25 34.36 12.92 -14.92
C TYR A 25 35.79 12.43 -15.11
N HIS A 26 36.02 11.52 -16.06
CA HIS A 26 37.33 10.97 -16.36
C HIS A 26 38.27 12.03 -16.93
N THR A 27 37.76 12.95 -17.74
CA THR A 27 38.54 14.07 -18.28
C THR A 27 39.00 15.01 -17.18
N GLN A 28 38.15 15.25 -16.18
CA GLN A 28 38.43 16.14 -15.05
C GLN A 28 39.43 15.56 -14.04
N TYR A 29 39.35 14.25 -13.75
CA TYR A 29 40.14 13.61 -12.67
C TYR A 29 41.23 12.64 -13.17
N GLN A 30 41.27 12.36 -14.47
CA GLN A 30 42.29 11.59 -15.19
C GLN A 30 42.74 10.32 -14.45
N ALA A 31 44.01 10.22 -14.05
CA ALA A 31 44.58 9.05 -13.41
C ALA A 31 43.93 8.70 -12.06
N CYS A 32 43.22 9.64 -11.42
CA CYS A 32 42.48 9.43 -10.17
C CYS A 32 40.99 9.11 -10.42
N ALA A 33 40.55 9.04 -11.67
CA ALA A 33 39.17 8.71 -12.02
C ALA A 33 38.91 7.21 -11.89
N TYR A 34 37.72 6.87 -11.40
CA TYR A 34 37.22 5.50 -11.46
C TYR A 34 37.04 5.05 -12.91
N GLY A 35 37.34 3.78 -13.19
CA GLY A 35 36.91 3.14 -14.44
C GLY A 35 35.37 3.11 -14.57
N TYR A 36 34.87 3.08 -15.81
CA TYR A 36 33.44 3.18 -16.11
C TYR A 36 32.55 2.21 -15.31
N THR A 37 32.97 0.95 -15.19
CA THR A 37 32.27 -0.09 -14.43
C THR A 37 32.13 0.29 -12.95
N GLN A 38 33.20 0.80 -12.35
CA GLN A 38 33.24 1.19 -10.94
C GLN A 38 32.41 2.47 -10.70
N PHE A 39 32.47 3.44 -11.63
CA PHE A 39 31.59 4.61 -11.62
C PHE A 39 30.10 4.20 -11.63
N CYS A 40 29.70 3.32 -12.55
CA CYS A 40 28.32 2.82 -12.63
C CYS A 40 27.89 2.08 -11.37
N LYS A 41 28.77 1.27 -10.77
CA LYS A 41 28.52 0.55 -9.52
C LYS A 41 28.28 1.51 -8.36
N TYR A 42 29.12 2.53 -8.19
CA TYR A 42 28.97 3.52 -7.13
C TYR A 42 27.76 4.43 -7.34
N TYR A 43 27.50 4.88 -8.58
CA TYR A 43 26.29 5.61 -8.92
C TYR A 43 25.04 4.80 -8.57
N THR A 44 25.00 3.51 -8.91
CA THR A 44 23.85 2.64 -8.59
C THR A 44 23.68 2.44 -7.08
N ARG A 45 24.78 2.27 -6.34
CA ARG A 45 24.75 2.18 -4.87
C ARG A 45 24.23 3.47 -4.26
N TRP A 46 24.67 4.63 -4.75
CA TRP A 46 24.16 5.93 -4.33
C TRP A 46 22.68 6.11 -4.68
N PHE A 47 22.27 5.74 -5.89
CA PHE A 47 20.89 5.88 -6.37
C PHE A 47 19.92 5.05 -5.53
N LYS A 48 20.29 3.81 -5.18
CA LYS A 48 19.48 2.94 -4.29
C LYS A 48 19.32 3.49 -2.88
N LYS A 49 20.24 4.31 -2.39
CA LYS A 49 20.12 4.99 -1.08
C LYS A 49 19.12 6.14 -1.10
N GLN A 50 18.73 6.63 -2.28
CA GLN A 50 17.76 7.71 -2.40
C GLN A 50 16.36 7.17 -2.05
N LYS A 51 15.84 7.54 -0.89
CA LYS A 51 14.47 7.19 -0.45
C LYS A 51 13.44 7.97 -1.27
N ARG A 52 13.20 7.54 -2.51
CA ARG A 52 12.13 8.11 -3.34
C ARG A 52 10.85 7.32 -3.13
N SER A 53 9.88 7.96 -2.48
CA SER A 53 8.48 7.58 -2.58
C SER A 53 7.82 8.48 -3.61
N MET A 54 7.11 7.89 -4.56
CA MET A 54 6.18 8.64 -5.38
C MET A 54 5.03 9.07 -4.47
N ARG A 55 4.71 10.37 -4.43
CA ARG A 55 3.50 10.84 -3.75
C ARG A 55 2.30 10.33 -4.54
N GLN A 56 1.50 9.46 -3.94
CA GLN A 56 0.23 9.06 -4.52
C GLN A 56 -0.78 10.19 -4.29
N GLN A 57 -1.41 10.66 -5.35
CA GLN A 57 -2.60 11.50 -5.26
C GLN A 57 -3.81 10.59 -5.19
N HIS A 58 -4.74 10.90 -4.28
CA HIS A 58 -5.98 10.17 -4.12
C HIS A 58 -7.13 11.15 -4.31
N THR A 59 -7.95 10.89 -5.32
CA THR A 59 -9.20 11.63 -5.54
C THR A 59 -10.22 11.21 -4.48
N ALA A 60 -11.07 12.15 -4.03
CA ALA A 60 -12.12 11.84 -3.07
C ALA A 60 -13.08 10.77 -3.64
N GLY A 61 -13.46 9.79 -2.82
CA GLY A 61 -14.33 8.68 -3.24
C GLY A 61 -13.68 7.67 -4.22
N ASP A 62 -12.41 7.83 -4.57
CA ASP A 62 -11.74 6.93 -5.51
C ASP A 62 -11.37 5.59 -4.85
N LYS A 63 -10.63 5.64 -3.74
CA LYS A 63 -10.05 4.43 -3.11
C LYS A 63 -10.42 4.31 -1.64
N LEU A 64 -10.80 3.10 -1.24
CA LEU A 64 -10.94 2.67 0.14
C LEU A 64 -9.88 1.61 0.45
N PHE A 65 -9.05 1.85 1.46
CA PHE A 65 -8.08 0.88 1.93
C PHE A 65 -8.65 0.13 3.12
N ILE A 66 -8.62 -1.21 3.06
CA ILE A 66 -9.30 -2.05 4.04
C ILE A 66 -8.31 -3.02 4.68
N ASP A 67 -8.33 -3.13 6.01
CA ASP A 67 -7.47 -4.01 6.79
C ASP A 67 -8.18 -4.64 7.99
N TYR A 68 -7.56 -5.69 8.53
CA TYR A 68 -7.78 -6.11 9.91
C TYR A 68 -6.58 -5.77 10.77
N CYS A 69 -6.83 -5.28 11.98
CA CYS A 69 -5.80 -5.17 12.99
C CYS A 69 -5.27 -6.57 13.35
N GLY A 70 -3.94 -6.70 13.49
CA GLY A 70 -3.27 -7.95 13.85
C GLY A 70 -3.65 -8.46 15.24
N PRO A 71 -3.53 -7.65 16.31
CA PRO A 71 -3.97 -8.05 17.65
C PRO A 71 -5.50 -8.14 17.75
N THR A 72 -5.96 -9.18 18.44
CA THR A 72 -7.37 -9.33 18.83
C THR A 72 -7.62 -8.63 20.16
N VAL A 73 -8.76 -7.96 20.27
CA VAL A 73 -9.17 -7.25 21.49
C VAL A 73 -10.12 -8.12 22.32
N PRO A 74 -9.90 -8.30 23.63
CA PRO A 74 -10.85 -8.98 24.50
C PRO A 74 -12.08 -8.10 24.75
N ILE A 75 -13.27 -8.67 24.54
CA ILE A 75 -14.57 -8.10 24.89
C ILE A 75 -15.13 -8.92 26.04
N VAL A 76 -15.42 -8.26 27.15
CA VAL A 76 -16.03 -8.89 28.33
C VAL A 76 -17.53 -8.64 28.29
N ASN A 77 -18.32 -9.70 28.36
CA ASN A 77 -19.76 -9.56 28.58
C ASN A 77 -20.00 -9.15 30.04
N PRO A 78 -20.60 -7.97 30.32
CA PRO A 78 -20.79 -7.50 31.68
C PRO A 78 -21.77 -8.35 32.49
N ASP A 79 -22.71 -9.05 31.82
CA ASP A 79 -23.74 -9.84 32.48
C ASP A 79 -23.28 -11.27 32.79
N THR A 80 -22.43 -11.85 31.95
CA THR A 80 -21.98 -13.26 32.09
C THR A 80 -20.52 -13.41 32.51
N GLY A 81 -19.72 -12.35 32.43
CA GLY A 81 -18.26 -12.40 32.62
C GLY A 81 -17.50 -13.14 31.52
N GLU A 82 -18.18 -13.58 30.46
CA GLU A 82 -17.54 -14.30 29.34
C GLU A 82 -16.60 -13.36 28.57
N VAL A 83 -15.33 -13.77 28.42
CA VAL A 83 -14.34 -13.05 27.62
C VAL A 83 -14.30 -13.62 26.21
N ARG A 84 -14.60 -12.78 25.22
CA ARG A 84 -14.53 -13.13 23.80
C ARG A 84 -13.47 -12.31 23.09
N THR A 85 -12.78 -12.89 22.12
CA THR A 85 -11.85 -12.14 21.28
C THR A 85 -12.58 -11.56 20.08
N ALA A 86 -12.34 -10.28 19.82
CA ALA A 86 -12.81 -9.58 18.63
C ALA A 86 -11.63 -9.13 17.77
N GLN A 87 -11.89 -9.03 16.47
CA GLN A 87 -10.94 -8.54 15.49
C GLN A 87 -11.41 -7.20 14.98
N ILE A 88 -10.48 -6.26 14.87
CA ILE A 88 -10.82 -4.90 14.48
C ILE A 88 -10.71 -4.75 12.98
N PHE A 89 -11.83 -4.53 12.32
CA PHE A 89 -11.91 -4.15 10.92
C PHE A 89 -11.65 -2.65 10.80
N VAL A 90 -10.81 -2.26 9.84
CA VAL A 90 -10.45 -0.87 9.58
C VAL A 90 -10.64 -0.57 8.10
N ALA A 91 -11.37 0.50 7.77
CA ALA A 91 -11.53 0.99 6.41
C ALA A 91 -11.22 2.48 6.35
N THR A 92 -10.31 2.90 5.46
CA THR A 92 -9.81 4.28 5.39
C THR A 92 -9.89 4.83 3.97
N LEU A 93 -10.51 6.00 3.82
CA LEU A 93 -10.58 6.71 2.54
C LEU A 93 -9.24 7.30 2.12
N GLY A 94 -8.87 7.06 0.87
CA GLY A 94 -7.56 7.46 0.32
C GLY A 94 -7.33 8.97 0.26
N ALA A 95 -8.36 9.80 0.07
CA ALA A 95 -8.16 11.24 -0.04
C ALA A 95 -8.04 11.94 1.33
N SER A 96 -8.95 11.62 2.23
CA SER A 96 -9.12 12.33 3.51
C SER A 96 -8.51 11.63 4.72
N ASN A 97 -8.11 10.36 4.59
CA ASN A 97 -7.84 9.46 5.73
C ASN A 97 -9.04 9.29 6.68
N TYR A 98 -10.25 9.61 6.23
CA TYR A 98 -11.45 9.37 7.03
C TYR A 98 -11.61 7.86 7.23
N THR A 99 -11.65 7.44 8.50
CA THR A 99 -11.48 6.04 8.89
C THR A 99 -12.70 5.55 9.64
N TYR A 100 -13.19 4.39 9.23
CA TYR A 100 -14.21 3.60 9.90
C TYR A 100 -13.55 2.41 10.59
N VAL A 101 -14.00 2.11 11.81
CA VAL A 101 -13.48 1.02 12.62
C VAL A 101 -14.64 0.25 13.23
N GLU A 102 -14.62 -1.08 13.10
CA GLU A 102 -15.65 -1.96 13.64
C GLU A 102 -15.02 -3.18 14.34
N ALA A 103 -15.53 -3.52 15.53
CA ALA A 103 -15.17 -4.76 16.21
C ALA A 103 -16.00 -5.92 15.65
N SER A 104 -15.34 -6.80 14.90
CA SER A 104 -15.97 -7.95 14.29
C SER A 104 -15.68 -9.24 15.07
N ARG A 105 -16.66 -10.15 15.08
CA ARG A 105 -16.54 -11.45 15.77
C ARG A 105 -15.55 -12.40 15.09
N SER A 106 -15.29 -12.22 13.79
CA SER A 106 -14.37 -13.08 13.03
C SER A 106 -13.91 -12.43 11.72
N GLN A 107 -12.82 -12.93 11.12
CA GLN A 107 -12.42 -12.58 9.73
C GLN A 107 -13.10 -13.47 8.68
N ARG A 108 -14.18 -14.17 9.02
CA ARG A 108 -14.91 -15.01 8.06
C ARG A 108 -15.65 -14.13 7.05
N LEU A 109 -16.00 -14.74 5.92
CA LEU A 109 -16.62 -14.05 4.79
C LEU A 109 -17.87 -13.24 5.18
N GLU A 110 -18.75 -13.79 6.02
CA GLU A 110 -19.97 -13.10 6.44
C GLU A 110 -19.68 -11.81 7.22
N SER A 111 -18.82 -11.92 8.23
CA SER A 111 -18.33 -10.78 9.02
C SER A 111 -17.62 -9.74 8.16
N TRP A 112 -16.87 -10.18 7.15
CA TRP A 112 -16.20 -9.32 6.18
C TRP A 112 -17.18 -8.55 5.29
N LEU A 113 -18.19 -9.23 4.73
CA LEU A 113 -19.20 -8.58 3.89
C LEU A 113 -20.03 -7.58 4.70
N GLN A 114 -20.44 -7.96 5.91
CA GLN A 114 -21.21 -7.06 6.78
C GLN A 114 -20.42 -5.80 7.12
N ALA A 115 -19.14 -5.92 7.45
CA ALA A 115 -18.28 -4.77 7.74
C ALA A 115 -18.14 -3.81 6.55
N HIS A 116 -18.19 -4.32 5.30
CA HIS A 116 -18.20 -3.46 4.11
C HIS A 116 -19.51 -2.67 3.99
N VAL A 117 -20.65 -3.34 4.21
CA VAL A 117 -21.96 -2.68 4.17
C VAL A 117 -22.04 -1.57 5.22
N ASN A 118 -21.66 -1.89 6.46
CA ASN A 118 -21.63 -0.92 7.56
C ASN A 118 -20.68 0.26 7.27
N ALA A 119 -19.52 -0.03 6.68
CA ALA A 119 -18.57 1.01 6.27
C ALA A 119 -19.16 1.92 5.19
N PHE A 120 -19.83 1.38 4.17
CA PHE A 120 -20.46 2.18 3.12
C PHE A 120 -21.58 3.06 3.67
N GLU A 121 -22.37 2.54 4.59
CA GLU A 121 -23.41 3.30 5.29
C GLU A 121 -22.81 4.43 6.11
N PHE A 122 -21.73 4.16 6.87
CA PHE A 122 -21.01 5.17 7.64
C PHE A 122 -20.43 6.28 6.75
N PHE A 123 -19.88 5.94 5.59
CA PHE A 123 -19.36 6.93 4.64
C PHE A 123 -20.47 7.68 3.87
N GLY A 124 -21.72 7.20 3.94
CA GLY A 124 -22.83 7.74 3.14
C GLY A 124 -22.64 7.53 1.63
N GLY A 125 -21.83 6.54 1.23
CA GLY A 125 -21.49 6.31 -0.17
C GLY A 125 -20.48 5.19 -0.38
N VAL A 126 -20.38 4.73 -1.63
CA VAL A 126 -19.50 3.63 -2.03
C VAL A 126 -18.32 4.16 -2.83
N PRO A 127 -17.07 3.90 -2.41
CA PRO A 127 -15.88 4.25 -3.18
C PRO A 127 -15.76 3.43 -4.47
N HIS A 128 -15.10 3.98 -5.51
CA HIS A 128 -14.96 3.33 -6.81
C HIS A 128 -14.08 2.08 -6.77
N LEU A 129 -13.08 2.06 -5.88
CA LEU A 129 -12.11 0.98 -5.75
C LEU A 129 -11.89 0.59 -4.29
N LEU A 130 -12.15 -0.67 -3.98
CA LEU A 130 -11.81 -1.31 -2.72
C LEU A 130 -10.43 -1.96 -2.83
N VAL A 131 -9.55 -1.63 -1.90
CA VAL A 131 -8.19 -2.15 -1.81
C VAL A 131 -8.03 -2.94 -0.51
N PRO A 132 -8.48 -4.21 -0.48
CA PRO A 132 -8.30 -5.08 0.67
C PRO A 132 -6.87 -5.64 0.73
N ASP A 133 -6.45 -6.08 1.93
CA ASP A 133 -5.27 -6.94 2.05
C ASP A 133 -5.52 -8.32 1.43
N ASN A 134 -4.46 -9.08 1.15
CA ASN A 134 -4.50 -10.47 0.69
C ASN A 134 -4.98 -11.45 1.78
N LEU A 135 -6.00 -11.08 2.54
CA LEU A 135 -6.73 -11.99 3.39
C LEU A 135 -7.36 -13.09 2.51
N ARG A 136 -7.20 -14.35 2.91
CA ARG A 136 -7.86 -15.50 2.24
C ARG A 136 -9.38 -15.32 2.12
N SER A 137 -9.97 -14.51 3.01
CA SER A 137 -11.38 -14.14 3.03
C SER A 137 -11.79 -13.29 1.81
N ALA A 138 -10.88 -12.47 1.28
CA ALA A 138 -11.09 -11.66 0.09
C ALA A 138 -10.60 -12.34 -1.20
N VAL A 139 -9.56 -13.18 -1.10
CA VAL A 139 -8.87 -13.76 -2.26
C VAL A 139 -8.71 -15.28 -2.11
N THR A 140 -9.41 -16.05 -2.95
CA THR A 140 -9.35 -17.51 -2.97
C THR A 140 -8.03 -18.02 -3.57
N LYS A 141 -7.49 -17.31 -4.57
CA LYS A 141 -6.16 -17.58 -5.13
C LYS A 141 -5.46 -16.26 -5.46
N PRO A 142 -4.33 -15.93 -4.80
CA PRO A 142 -3.59 -14.71 -5.10
C PRO A 142 -2.96 -14.84 -6.49
N CYS A 143 -3.27 -13.91 -7.38
CA CYS A 143 -2.67 -13.81 -8.70
C CYS A 143 -2.20 -12.37 -8.93
N ARG A 144 -1.06 -12.23 -9.61
CA ARG A 144 -0.40 -10.94 -9.86
C ARG A 144 -1.21 -10.02 -10.79
N TYR A 145 -2.11 -10.58 -11.60
CA TYR A 145 -2.86 -9.86 -12.63
C TYR A 145 -4.39 -9.93 -12.39
N GLU A 146 -4.91 -11.10 -12.00
CA GLU A 146 -6.35 -11.30 -11.71
C GLU A 146 -6.55 -12.18 -10.48
N PRO A 147 -6.55 -11.62 -9.26
CA PRO A 147 -6.87 -12.39 -8.07
C PRO A 147 -8.31 -12.92 -8.17
N ILE A 148 -8.48 -14.23 -7.96
CA ILE A 148 -9.82 -14.82 -7.93
C ILE A 148 -10.46 -14.41 -6.61
N LEU A 149 -11.37 -13.45 -6.69
CA LEU A 149 -12.20 -13.02 -5.58
C LEU A 149 -13.17 -14.15 -5.19
N ASN A 150 -13.53 -14.17 -3.91
CA ASN A 150 -14.64 -14.97 -3.45
C ASN A 150 -15.92 -14.57 -4.21
N ASP A 151 -16.75 -15.53 -4.62
CA ASP A 151 -17.99 -15.27 -5.36
C ASP A 151 -18.92 -14.28 -4.62
N SER A 152 -19.07 -14.43 -3.30
CA SER A 152 -19.91 -13.50 -2.52
C SER A 152 -19.32 -12.09 -2.47
N TYR A 153 -18.00 -11.96 -2.45
CA TYR A 153 -17.36 -10.63 -2.44
C TYR A 153 -17.44 -9.95 -3.81
N ARG A 154 -17.33 -10.73 -4.89
CA ARG A 154 -17.61 -10.25 -6.25
C ARG A 154 -19.07 -9.82 -6.41
N LYS A 155 -20.04 -10.57 -5.87
CA LYS A 155 -21.46 -10.21 -5.87
C LYS A 155 -21.71 -8.89 -5.14
N LEU A 156 -21.07 -8.68 -3.99
CA LEU A 156 -21.12 -7.41 -3.26
C LEU A 156 -20.55 -6.27 -4.12
N ALA A 157 -19.37 -6.47 -4.71
CA ALA A 157 -18.73 -5.47 -5.57
C ALA A 157 -19.64 -5.06 -6.76
N ASN A 158 -20.27 -6.05 -7.41
CA ASN A 158 -21.22 -5.80 -8.50
C ASN A 158 -22.49 -5.09 -8.02
N HIS A 159 -23.04 -5.47 -6.86
CA HIS A 159 -24.24 -4.85 -6.32
C HIS A 159 -24.03 -3.35 -6.04
N TYR A 160 -22.88 -3.00 -5.47
CA TYR A 160 -22.53 -1.62 -5.16
C TYR A 160 -21.78 -0.89 -6.29
N CYS A 161 -21.65 -1.51 -7.47
CA CYS A 161 -20.96 -0.93 -8.62
C CYS A 161 -19.53 -0.44 -8.31
N THR A 162 -18.79 -1.21 -7.51
CA THR A 162 -17.41 -0.91 -7.10
C THR A 162 -16.45 -1.98 -7.60
N ALA A 163 -15.20 -1.60 -7.86
CA ALA A 163 -14.15 -2.52 -8.23
C ALA A 163 -13.37 -2.97 -7.00
N VAL A 164 -12.88 -4.22 -7.00
CA VAL A 164 -12.02 -4.74 -5.95
C VAL A 164 -10.65 -5.03 -6.55
N MET A 165 -9.62 -4.39 -6.01
CA MET A 165 -8.23 -4.65 -6.40
C MET A 165 -7.38 -4.89 -5.15
N PRO A 166 -7.14 -6.17 -4.81
CA PRO A 166 -6.30 -6.54 -3.67
C PRO A 166 -4.90 -5.92 -3.77
N ALA A 167 -4.35 -5.52 -2.62
CA ALA A 167 -2.97 -5.04 -2.54
C ALA A 167 -1.99 -6.14 -2.99
N ARG A 168 -0.87 -5.76 -3.61
CA ARG A 168 0.11 -6.76 -4.09
C ARG A 168 0.85 -7.39 -2.91
N PRO A 169 1.04 -8.73 -2.90
CA PRO A 169 1.86 -9.39 -1.89
C PRO A 169 3.26 -8.76 -1.81
N TYR A 170 3.77 -8.57 -0.59
CA TYR A 170 5.12 -8.04 -0.31
C TYR A 170 5.40 -6.62 -0.85
N LYS A 171 4.35 -5.79 -1.02
CA LYS A 171 4.48 -4.38 -1.41
C LYS A 171 3.77 -3.45 -0.40
N PRO A 172 4.39 -3.16 0.77
CA PRO A 172 3.78 -2.33 1.83
C PRO A 172 3.34 -0.94 1.34
N LYS A 173 4.04 -0.41 0.32
CA LYS A 173 3.78 0.93 -0.24
C LYS A 173 2.40 1.08 -0.91
N ASP A 174 1.73 -0.01 -1.26
CA ASP A 174 0.43 0.06 -1.92
C ASP A 174 -0.71 0.36 -0.93
N LYS A 175 -0.45 0.19 0.39
CA LYS A 175 -1.48 0.28 1.44
C LYS A 175 -1.03 1.06 2.68
N ALA A 176 -0.01 1.92 2.54
CA ALA A 176 0.55 2.69 3.65
C ALA A 176 -0.50 3.50 4.45
N LYS A 177 -1.65 3.84 3.85
CA LYS A 177 -2.74 4.57 4.53
C LYS A 177 -3.51 3.71 5.54
N ALA A 178 -3.84 2.46 5.20
CA ALA A 178 -4.51 1.59 6.17
C ALA A 178 -3.54 1.07 7.22
N GLU A 179 -2.26 0.84 6.91
CA GLU A 179 -1.25 0.54 7.95
C GLU A 179 -1.16 1.68 8.98
N ASN A 180 -1.14 2.95 8.52
CA ASN A 180 -1.17 4.10 9.42
C ASN A 180 -2.45 4.18 10.25
N ALA A 181 -3.60 3.81 9.69
CA ALA A 181 -4.86 3.80 10.42
C ALA A 181 -4.88 2.68 11.48
N VAL A 182 -4.40 1.49 11.14
CA VAL A 182 -4.24 0.38 12.08
C VAL A 182 -3.30 0.76 13.23
N LEU A 183 -2.18 1.44 12.94
CA LEU A 183 -1.27 1.94 13.98
C LEU A 183 -1.90 2.97 14.93
N ILE A 184 -2.90 3.73 14.48
CA ILE A 184 -3.66 4.65 15.35
C ILE A 184 -4.62 3.87 16.23
N VAL A 185 -5.22 2.79 15.72
CA VAL A 185 -6.16 1.94 16.45
C VAL A 185 -5.46 1.05 17.49
N ASP A 186 -4.21 0.66 17.24
CA ASP A 186 -3.41 -0.19 18.14
C ASP A 186 -2.72 0.58 19.29
N ARG A 187 -2.85 1.91 19.33
CA ARG A 187 -2.26 2.78 20.36
C ARG A 187 -3.25 3.13 21.46
#